data_AF-A0A498M853-F1
#
_entry.id   AF-A0A498M853-F1
#
_cell.length_a   1.000
_cell.length_b   1.000
_cell.length_c   1.000
_cell.angle_alpha   90.00
_cell.angle_beta   90.00
_cell.angle_gamma   90.00
#
_symmetry.space_group_name_H-M   'P 1'
#
loop_
_entity.id
_entity.type
_entity.pdbx_description
1 polymer ?
#
loop_
_entity_poly.entity_id
_entity_poly.type
_entity_poly.pdbx_seq_one_letter_code
_entity_poly.pdbx_strand_id
1 'polypeptide(L)'
;MSKVTKTQHSTSERVNEMEKRIADLEEWAVDVRDAVGNTLKVQENLKAKLSDLEGRSQHNNLRIYGIPEGCEGSNVMEFVAEFIKSELNVLQDIDLQIQRAHRALVPKPSQEVQA
;
A
#
# COMPACT_ATOMS: atom_id res chain seq x y z
N MET A 1 26.40 -46.59 -47.11
CA MET A 1 25.01 -46.34 -46.68
C MET A 1 24.76 -46.56 -45.18
N SER A 2 25.41 -47.51 -44.50
CA SER A 2 25.15 -47.82 -43.06
C SER A 2 25.52 -46.71 -42.04
N LYS A 3 26.52 -45.86 -42.32
CA LYS A 3 26.97 -44.81 -41.37
C LYS A 3 26.00 -43.63 -41.30
N VAL A 4 25.45 -43.25 -42.46
CA VAL A 4 24.50 -42.14 -42.61
C VAL A 4 23.16 -42.45 -41.93
N THR A 5 22.69 -43.69 -42.04
CA THR A 5 21.43 -44.11 -41.38
C THR A 5 21.55 -44.14 -39.86
N LYS A 6 22.72 -44.55 -39.32
CA LYS A 6 22.98 -44.50 -37.87
C LYS A 6 23.03 -43.07 -37.33
N THR A 7 23.69 -42.16 -38.04
CA THR A 7 23.73 -40.74 -37.64
C THR A 7 22.36 -40.08 -37.73
N GLN A 8 21.56 -40.44 -38.74
CA GLN A 8 20.19 -39.97 -38.88
C GLN A 8 19.31 -40.48 -37.73
N HIS A 9 19.43 -41.75 -37.34
CA HIS A 9 18.68 -42.32 -36.22
C HIS A 9 19.02 -41.63 -34.89
N SER A 10 20.32 -41.50 -34.57
CA SER A 10 20.77 -40.81 -33.35
C SER A 10 20.33 -39.34 -33.30
N THR A 11 20.30 -38.66 -34.46
CA THR A 11 19.79 -37.30 -34.54
C THR A 11 18.29 -37.25 -34.28
N SER A 12 17.54 -38.21 -34.83
CA SER A 12 16.09 -38.33 -34.61
C SER A 12 15.73 -38.59 -33.14
N GLU A 13 16.51 -39.40 -32.42
CA GLU A 13 16.31 -39.65 -30.99
C GLU A 13 16.53 -38.37 -30.17
N ARG A 14 17.62 -37.64 -30.47
CA ARG A 14 17.92 -36.36 -29.79
C ARG A 14 16.85 -35.30 -30.06
N VAL A 15 16.32 -35.25 -31.28
CA VAL A 15 15.23 -34.32 -31.64
C VAL A 15 13.96 -34.68 -30.86
N ASN A 16 13.58 -35.96 -30.78
CA ASN A 16 12.41 -36.39 -30.02
C ASN A 16 12.54 -36.10 -28.51
N GLU A 17 13.74 -36.29 -27.94
CA GLU A 17 14.01 -35.89 -26.55
C GLU A 17 13.89 -34.38 -26.35
N MET A 18 14.40 -33.59 -27.29
CA MET A 18 14.27 -32.13 -27.26
C MET A 18 12.80 -31.69 -27.38
N GLU A 19 12.03 -32.28 -28.30
CA GLU A 19 10.60 -32.00 -28.47
C GLU A 19 9.81 -32.29 -27.19
N LYS A 20 10.08 -33.42 -26.53
CA LYS A 20 9.45 -33.74 -25.24
C LYS A 20 9.79 -32.70 -24.17
N ARG A 21 11.07 -32.33 -24.05
CA ARG A 21 11.50 -31.31 -23.07
C ARG A 21 10.90 -29.94 -23.37
N ILE A 22 10.71 -29.59 -24.64
CA ILE A 22 10.05 -28.34 -25.04
C ILE A 22 8.58 -28.38 -24.60
N ALA A 23 7.87 -29.48 -24.87
CA ALA A 23 6.48 -29.64 -24.42
C ALA A 23 6.35 -29.51 -22.90
N ASP A 24 7.21 -30.18 -22.13
CA ASP A 24 7.22 -30.09 -20.66
C ASP A 24 7.50 -28.64 -20.18
N LEU A 25 8.40 -27.92 -20.86
CA LEU A 25 8.71 -26.51 -20.54
C LEU A 25 7.57 -25.56 -20.90
N GLU A 26 6.87 -25.81 -22.00
CA GLU A 26 5.70 -25.02 -22.42
C GLU A 26 4.55 -25.17 -21.43
N GLU A 27 4.28 -26.39 -20.97
CA GLU A 27 3.29 -26.65 -19.91
C GLU A 27 3.67 -25.92 -18.61
N TRP A 28 4.92 -26.06 -18.17
CA TRP A 28 5.40 -25.37 -16.98
C TRP A 28 5.33 -23.84 -17.11
N ALA A 29 5.60 -23.29 -18.29
CA ALA A 29 5.51 -21.85 -18.53
C ALA A 29 4.08 -21.33 -18.41
N VAL A 30 3.08 -22.13 -18.82
CA VAL A 30 1.66 -21.82 -18.62
C VAL A 30 1.31 -21.83 -17.14
N ASP A 31 1.69 -22.88 -16.42
CA ASP A 31 1.42 -22.99 -14.97
C ASP A 31 2.02 -21.82 -14.17
N VAL A 32 3.27 -21.46 -14.48
CA VAL A 32 3.94 -20.32 -13.84
C VAL A 32 3.24 -19.01 -14.18
N ARG A 33 2.84 -18.81 -15.44
CA ARG A 33 2.11 -17.61 -15.84
C ARG A 33 0.80 -17.48 -15.06
N ASP A 34 0.06 -18.56 -14.91
CA ASP A 34 -1.21 -18.57 -14.18
C ASP A 34 -1.01 -18.35 -12.69
N ALA A 35 0.00 -18.98 -12.09
CA ALA A 35 0.36 -18.75 -10.69
C ALA A 35 0.75 -17.28 -10.42
N VAL A 36 1.54 -16.67 -11.30
CA VAL A 36 1.92 -15.25 -11.22
C VAL A 36 0.68 -14.37 -11.41
N GLY A 37 -0.17 -14.67 -12.40
CA GLY A 37 -1.41 -13.92 -12.65
C GLY A 37 -2.35 -13.94 -11.43
N ASN A 38 -2.52 -15.09 -10.79
CA ASN A 38 -3.31 -15.22 -9.57
C ASN A 38 -2.69 -14.48 -8.40
N THR A 39 -1.36 -14.55 -8.24
CA THR A 39 -0.64 -13.84 -7.18
C THR A 39 -0.81 -12.32 -7.32
N LEU A 40 -0.70 -11.79 -8.55
CA LEU A 40 -0.90 -10.36 -8.82
C LEU A 40 -2.32 -9.89 -8.48
N LYS A 41 -3.34 -10.68 -8.84
CA LYS A 41 -4.75 -10.38 -8.49
C LYS A 41 -4.96 -10.36 -6.97
N VAL A 42 -4.39 -11.33 -6.26
CA VAL A 42 -4.45 -11.38 -4.79
C VAL A 42 -3.76 -10.15 -4.19
N GLN A 43 -2.58 -9.81 -4.69
CA GLN A 43 -1.83 -8.64 -4.22
C GLN A 43 -2.62 -7.33 -4.41
N GLU A 44 -3.28 -7.15 -5.56
CA GLU A 44 -4.12 -5.98 -5.82
C GLU A 44 -5.30 -5.90 -4.84
N ASN A 45 -5.99 -7.01 -4.61
CA ASN A 45 -7.09 -7.07 -3.65
C ASN A 45 -6.62 -6.76 -2.22
N LEU A 46 -5.45 -7.29 -1.81
CA LEU A 46 -4.86 -6.99 -0.51
C LEU A 46 -4.53 -5.50 -0.36
N LYS A 47 -3.97 -4.87 -1.40
CA LYS A 47 -3.68 -3.43 -1.40
C LYS A 47 -4.95 -2.60 -1.25
N ALA A 48 -6.01 -2.95 -1.98
CA ALA A 48 -7.31 -2.27 -1.86
C ALA A 48 -7.88 -2.39 -0.43
N LYS A 49 -7.84 -3.58 0.15
CA LYS A 49 -8.29 -3.83 1.54
C LYS A 49 -7.45 -3.07 2.57
N LEU A 50 -6.14 -3.01 2.40
CA LEU A 50 -5.26 -2.25 3.29
C LEU A 50 -5.57 -0.75 3.22
N SER A 51 -5.77 -0.21 2.02
CA SER A 51 -6.16 1.20 1.85
C SER A 51 -7.50 1.51 2.49
N ASP A 52 -8.49 0.61 2.38
CA ASP A 52 -9.79 0.78 3.06
C ASP A 52 -9.62 0.75 4.59
N LEU A 53 -8.87 -0.22 5.11
CA LEU A 53 -8.62 -0.33 6.56
C LEU A 53 -7.88 0.88 7.11
N GLU A 54 -6.86 1.36 6.40
CA GLU A 54 -6.12 2.56 6.78
C GLU A 54 -7.03 3.79 6.75
N GLY A 55 -7.81 3.96 5.69
CA GLY A 55 -8.78 5.04 5.55
C GLY A 55 -9.80 5.02 6.71
N ARG A 56 -10.38 3.87 7.02
CA ARG A 56 -11.36 3.73 8.12
C ARG A 56 -10.73 3.92 9.50
N SER A 57 -9.48 3.47 9.68
CA SER A 57 -8.74 3.68 10.93
C SER A 57 -8.38 5.14 11.15
N GLN A 58 -8.14 5.91 10.09
CA GLN A 58 -7.76 7.32 10.16
C GLN A 58 -8.95 8.26 9.92
N HIS A 59 -10.12 7.77 9.56
CA HIS A 59 -11.30 8.57 9.20
C HIS A 59 -11.72 9.56 10.29
N ASN A 60 -11.54 9.17 11.56
CA ASN A 60 -11.89 10.02 12.71
C ASN A 60 -10.73 10.91 13.16
N ASN A 61 -9.57 10.86 12.48
CA ASN A 61 -8.42 11.69 12.80
C ASN A 61 -8.47 12.98 11.98
N LEU A 62 -8.59 14.13 12.65
CA LEU A 62 -8.51 15.43 12.01
C LEU A 62 -7.10 16.02 12.17
N ARG A 63 -6.56 16.60 11.09
CA ARG A 63 -5.30 17.34 11.12
C ARG A 63 -5.53 18.81 10.82
N ILE A 64 -5.28 19.66 11.81
CA ILE A 64 -5.47 21.11 11.73
C ILE A 64 -4.12 21.77 11.44
N TYR A 65 -4.10 22.71 10.50
CA TYR A 65 -2.92 23.49 10.12
C TYR A 65 -3.11 24.96 10.47
N GLY A 66 -2.00 25.71 10.61
CA GLY A 66 -2.04 27.15 10.86
C GLY A 66 -2.10 27.56 12.34
N ILE A 67 -2.04 26.61 13.28
CA ILE A 67 -1.97 26.91 14.72
C ILE A 67 -0.51 27.23 15.12
N PRO A 68 -0.22 28.47 15.56
CA PRO A 68 1.13 28.83 15.98
C PRO A 68 1.61 28.00 17.15
N GLU A 69 2.93 27.80 17.24
CA GLU A 69 3.52 26.97 18.29
C GLU A 69 3.51 27.64 19.66
N GLY A 70 2.97 26.93 20.66
CA GLY A 70 2.90 27.39 22.05
C GLY A 70 1.57 28.05 22.44
N CYS A 71 0.65 28.26 21.50
CA CYS A 71 -0.67 28.82 21.79
C CYS A 71 -1.61 27.87 22.56
N GLU A 72 -1.36 26.56 22.54
CA GLU A 72 -2.29 25.57 23.15
C GLU A 72 -2.15 25.45 24.68
N GLY A 73 -1.14 26.08 25.27
CA GLY A 73 -0.89 25.98 26.71
C GLY A 73 -0.54 24.55 27.17
N SER A 74 -1.01 24.17 28.36
CA SER A 74 -0.70 22.88 28.98
C SER A 74 -1.63 21.73 28.54
N ASN A 75 -2.81 22.03 27.99
CA ASN A 75 -3.83 21.03 27.67
C ASN A 75 -4.32 21.19 26.22
N VAL A 76 -3.66 20.48 25.31
CA VAL A 76 -3.97 20.52 23.87
C VAL A 76 -5.39 20.06 23.55
N MET A 77 -5.95 19.13 24.33
CA MET A 77 -7.32 18.63 24.10
C MET A 77 -8.37 19.71 24.30
N GLU A 78 -8.25 20.47 25.38
CA GLU A 78 -9.17 21.55 25.74
C GLU A 78 -9.07 22.70 24.73
N PHE A 79 -7.84 23.10 24.38
CA PHE A 79 -7.61 24.09 23.34
C PHE A 79 -8.26 23.70 22.00
N VAL A 80 -8.08 22.46 21.55
CA VAL A 80 -8.66 22.00 20.28
C VAL A 80 -10.19 21.95 20.35
N ALA A 81 -10.77 21.53 21.49
CA ALA A 81 -12.22 21.51 21.66
C ALA A 81 -12.81 22.93 21.59
N GLU A 82 -12.20 23.90 22.28
CA GLU A 82 -12.62 25.31 22.22
C GLU A 82 -12.43 25.91 20.83
N PHE A 83 -11.29 25.64 20.18
CA PHE A 83 -11.00 26.12 18.83
C PHE A 83 -12.03 25.63 17.81
N ILE A 84 -12.41 24.34 17.86
CA ILE A 84 -13.43 23.80 16.96
C ILE A 84 -14.79 24.47 17.25
N LYS A 85 -15.15 24.67 18.51
CA LYS A 85 -16.42 25.33 18.89
C LYS A 85 -16.47 26.80 18.53
N SER A 86 -15.33 27.51 18.57
CA SER A 86 -15.26 28.93 18.21
C SER A 86 -15.36 29.14 16.70
N GLU A 87 -14.73 28.27 15.90
CA GLU A 87 -14.76 28.36 14.44
C GLU A 87 -16.07 27.81 13.85
N LEU A 88 -16.67 26.79 14.49
CA LEU A 88 -17.92 26.18 14.07
C LEU A 88 -19.03 26.50 15.08
N ASN A 89 -19.68 27.65 14.91
CA ASN A 89 -20.80 28.11 15.76
C ASN A 89 -21.93 27.08 15.94
N VAL A 90 -22.08 26.12 15.01
CA VAL A 90 -23.11 25.05 15.08
C VAL A 90 -22.79 24.02 16.18
N LEU A 91 -21.53 23.94 16.63
CA LEU A 91 -21.05 22.92 17.56
C LEU A 91 -20.89 23.41 19.02
N GLN A 92 -21.30 24.65 19.33
CA GLN A 92 -21.12 25.23 20.67
C GLN A 92 -21.73 24.36 21.79
N ASP A 93 -22.93 23.83 21.57
CA ASP A 93 -23.67 23.02 22.54
C ASP A 93 -23.33 21.51 22.47
N ILE A 94 -22.43 21.10 21.57
CA ILE A 94 -22.08 19.69 21.38
C ILE A 94 -20.84 19.35 22.21
N ASP A 95 -20.91 18.24 22.95
CA ASP A 95 -19.75 17.65 23.61
C ASP A 95 -18.90 16.91 22.58
N LEU A 96 -17.75 17.51 22.22
CA LEU A 96 -16.80 16.92 21.29
C LEU A 96 -16.03 15.83 22.04
N GLN A 97 -16.44 14.57 21.87
CA GLN A 97 -15.81 13.40 22.50
C GLN A 97 -14.43 13.09 21.88
N ILE A 98 -13.45 13.97 22.11
CA ILE A 98 -12.09 13.83 21.59
C ILE A 98 -11.36 12.75 22.40
N GLN A 99 -10.97 11.67 21.73
CA GLN A 99 -10.21 10.58 22.37
C GLN A 99 -8.76 10.96 22.64
N ARG A 100 -8.13 11.69 21.71
CA ARG A 100 -6.73 12.13 21.80
C ARG A 100 -6.48 13.35 20.93
N ALA A 101 -5.80 14.35 21.47
CA ALA A 101 -5.23 15.45 20.69
C ALA A 101 -3.74 15.57 21.01
N HIS A 102 -2.92 15.78 19.97
CA HIS A 102 -1.49 15.99 20.10
C HIS A 102 -0.96 16.74 18.88
N ARG A 103 0.17 17.42 19.04
CA ARG A 103 0.90 17.97 17.90
C ARG A 103 1.52 16.84 17.07
N ALA A 104 1.69 17.11 15.78
CA ALA A 104 2.49 16.25 14.93
C ALA A 104 3.91 16.12 15.52
N LEU A 105 4.49 14.92 15.50
CA LEU A 105 5.85 14.66 15.99
C LEU A 105 6.92 15.22 15.03
N VAL A 106 6.84 16.51 14.73
CA VAL A 106 7.76 17.24 13.84
C VAL A 106 8.48 18.29 14.69
N PRO A 107 9.79 18.54 14.46
CA PRO A 107 10.50 19.61 15.16
C PRO A 107 9.83 20.96 14.93
N LYS A 108 9.88 21.83 15.95
CA LYS A 108 9.47 23.23 15.85
C LYS A 108 10.13 23.87 14.62
N PRO A 109 9.37 24.37 13.63
CA PRO A 109 9.96 25.09 12.53
C PRO A 109 10.63 26.35 13.09
N SER A 110 11.88 26.56 12.69
CA SER A 110 12.61 27.81 12.97
C SER A 110 11.76 28.99 12.48
N GLN A 111 11.72 30.08 13.26
CA GLN A 111 10.84 31.23 13.03
C GLN A 111 11.02 31.94 11.66
N GLU A 112 11.98 31.52 10.83
CA GLU A 112 12.28 32.11 9.52
C GLU A 112 11.41 31.60 8.36
N VAL A 113 10.59 30.56 8.54
CA VAL A 113 9.77 29.99 7.45
C VAL A 113 8.29 30.11 7.75
N GLN A 114 7.80 31.35 7.81
CA GLN A 114 6.39 31.67 7.57
C GLN A 114 6.34 32.72 6.46
N ALA A 115 6.15 32.25 5.23
CA ALA A 115 5.78 33.04 4.06
C ALA A 115 4.36 32.63 3.64
#